data_AF-A0A4U5JBI4-F1
#
_entry.id   AF-A0A4U5JBI4-F1
#
_cell.length_a   1.000
_cell.length_b   1.000
_cell.length_c   1.000
_cell.angle_alpha   90.00
_cell.angle_beta   90.00
_cell.angle_gamma   90.00
#
_symmetry.space_group_name_H-M   'P 1'
#
loop_
_entity.id
_entity.type
_entity.pdbx_description
1 polymer ?
#
loop_
_entity_poly.entity_id
_entity_poly.type
_entity_poly.pdbx_seq_one_letter_code
_entity_poly.pdbx_strand_id
1 'polypeptide(L)'
;MMTDDSETAFAEERRSARKLLGDESITAFYLGVVRDGETADTTFAQTADDPEQEGLQALSLLATHVRIVANEAGVDPSTVAGDAATLAGRMEELSPGELASVENDGDADS
;
A
#
# COMPACT_ATOMS: atom_id res chain seq x y z
N MET A 1 -16.18 3.49 -25.09
CA MET A 1 -15.42 2.32 -25.55
C MET A 1 -14.07 2.17 -24.84
N MET A 2 -13.46 3.25 -24.33
CA MET A 2 -12.20 3.21 -23.57
C MET A 2 -12.28 2.45 -22.22
N THR A 3 -13.47 2.36 -21.61
CA THR A 3 -13.70 1.71 -20.31
C THR A 3 -13.57 0.18 -20.38
N ASP A 4 -13.99 -0.43 -21.49
CA ASP A 4 -13.90 -1.89 -21.74
C ASP A 4 -12.45 -2.36 -21.84
N ASP A 5 -11.60 -1.56 -22.48
CA ASP A 5 -10.16 -1.83 -22.63
C ASP A 5 -9.43 -1.73 -21.28
N SER A 6 -9.77 -0.74 -20.45
CA SER A 6 -9.18 -0.59 -19.11
C SER A 6 -9.62 -1.69 -18.13
N GLU A 7 -10.90 -2.09 -18.17
CA GLU A 7 -11.39 -3.19 -17.34
C GLU A 7 -10.78 -4.53 -17.76
N THR A 8 -10.57 -4.73 -19.06
CA THR A 8 -9.89 -5.91 -19.60
C THR A 8 -8.43 -5.96 -19.19
N ALA A 9 -7.69 -4.85 -19.34
CA ALA A 9 -6.29 -4.75 -18.92
C ALA A 9 -6.12 -5.01 -17.41
N PHE A 10 -6.98 -4.42 -16.57
CA PHE A 10 -6.98 -4.67 -15.14
C PHE A 10 -7.26 -6.15 -14.79
N ALA A 11 -8.22 -6.78 -15.49
CA ALA A 11 -8.53 -8.19 -15.29
C ALA A 11 -7.36 -9.10 -15.70
N GLU A 12 -6.61 -8.74 -16.75
CA GLU A 12 -5.41 -9.45 -17.20
C GLU A 12 -4.26 -9.31 -16.21
N GLU A 13 -3.96 -8.10 -15.73
CA GLU A 13 -2.94 -7.89 -14.70
C GLU A 13 -3.26 -8.65 -13.42
N ARG A 14 -4.51 -8.59 -12.95
CA ARG A 14 -4.97 -9.35 -11.77
C ARG A 14 -4.81 -10.86 -11.96
N ARG A 15 -5.04 -11.38 -13.16
CA ARG A 15 -4.84 -12.80 -13.48
C ARG A 15 -3.36 -13.16 -13.44
N SER A 16 -2.51 -12.31 -14.00
CA SER A 16 -1.05 -12.49 -14.00
C SER A 16 -0.48 -12.44 -12.58
N ALA A 17 -0.89 -11.48 -11.76
CA ALA A 17 -0.49 -11.38 -10.35
C ALA A 17 -0.86 -12.63 -9.56
N ARG A 18 -2.08 -13.15 -9.74
CA ARG A 18 -2.53 -14.38 -9.08
C ARG A 18 -1.79 -15.63 -9.55
N LYS A 19 -1.38 -15.69 -10.82
CA LYS A 19 -0.53 -16.76 -11.33
C LYS A 19 0.85 -16.71 -10.69
N LEU A 20 1.42 -15.52 -10.54
CA LEU A 20 2.68 -15.29 -9.83
C LEU A 20 2.58 -15.78 -8.39
N LEU A 21 1.59 -15.30 -7.62
CA LEU A 21 1.38 -15.69 -6.22
C LEU A 21 1.15 -17.20 -5.99
N GLY A 22 0.78 -17.95 -7.02
CA GLY A 22 0.63 -19.42 -6.93
C GLY A 22 1.93 -20.21 -7.15
N ASP A 23 3.05 -19.54 -7.41
CA ASP A 23 4.35 -20.16 -7.62
C ASP A 23 4.99 -20.55 -6.27
N GLU A 24 5.31 -21.85 -6.10
CA GLU A 24 5.88 -22.41 -4.88
C GLU A 24 7.30 -21.88 -4.58
N SER A 25 7.94 -21.19 -5.52
CA SER A 25 9.24 -20.56 -5.34
C SER A 25 9.18 -19.16 -4.71
N ILE A 26 7.99 -18.59 -4.53
CA ILE A 26 7.83 -17.28 -3.89
C ILE A 26 8.04 -17.41 -2.39
N THR A 27 9.02 -16.67 -1.88
CA THR A 27 9.37 -16.64 -0.46
C THR A 27 8.80 -15.44 0.29
N ALA A 28 8.42 -14.39 -0.44
CA ALA A 28 7.82 -13.17 0.11
C ALA A 28 6.98 -12.44 -0.95
N PHE A 29 5.91 -11.76 -0.51
CA PHE A 29 5.16 -10.85 -1.36
C PHE A 29 4.54 -9.70 -0.55
N TYR A 30 4.25 -8.60 -1.25
CA TYR A 30 3.52 -7.45 -0.73
C TYR A 30 2.30 -7.19 -1.60
N LEU A 31 1.13 -7.03 -0.98
CA LEU A 31 -0.12 -6.74 -1.67
C LEU A 31 -0.78 -5.52 -1.05
N GLY A 32 -1.02 -4.49 -1.87
CA GLY A 32 -1.89 -3.37 -1.55
C GLY A 32 -3.21 -3.48 -2.33
N VAL A 33 -4.32 -3.30 -1.64
CA VAL A 33 -5.67 -3.26 -2.22
C VAL A 33 -6.19 -1.84 -2.09
N VAL A 34 -6.61 -1.24 -3.21
CA VAL A 34 -7.21 0.10 -3.25
C VAL A 34 -8.70 -0.05 -3.56
N ARG A 35 -9.56 0.63 -2.80
CA ARG A 35 -11.00 0.74 -3.04
C ARG A 35 -11.37 2.22 -3.01
N ASP A 36 -12.09 2.67 -4.03
CA ASP A 36 -12.59 4.06 -4.11
C ASP A 36 -11.48 5.14 -3.99
N GLY A 37 -10.25 4.80 -4.39
CA GLY A 37 -9.08 5.70 -4.31
C GLY A 37 -8.37 5.69 -2.94
N GLU A 38 -8.90 4.95 -1.96
CA GLU A 38 -8.31 4.78 -0.64
C GLU A 38 -7.70 3.38 -0.49
N THR A 39 -6.57 3.27 0.20
CA THR A 39 -5.96 1.96 0.48
C THR A 39 -6.88 1.20 1.45
N ALA A 40 -7.51 0.13 0.95
CA ALA A 40 -8.48 -0.67 1.70
C ALA A 40 -7.82 -1.73 2.59
N ASP A 41 -6.70 -2.31 2.15
CA ASP A 41 -5.93 -3.29 2.94
C ASP A 41 -4.50 -3.44 2.38
N THR A 42 -3.52 -3.64 3.26
CA THR A 42 -2.14 -3.99 2.89
C THR A 42 -1.70 -5.18 3.71
N THR A 43 -1.49 -6.32 3.06
CA THR A 43 -1.07 -7.57 3.71
C THR A 43 0.35 -7.94 3.28
N PHE A 44 1.18 -8.29 4.27
CA PHE A 44 2.52 -8.82 4.11
C PHE A 44 2.59 -10.25 4.66
N ALA A 45 3.16 -11.18 3.89
CA ALA A 45 3.41 -12.54 4.33
C ALA A 45 4.77 -13.03 3.82
N GLN A 46 5.55 -13.63 4.71
CA GLN A 46 6.92 -14.08 4.46
C GLN A 46 7.22 -15.33 5.29
N THR A 47 8.11 -16.19 4.76
CA THR A 47 8.80 -17.23 5.52
C THR A 47 10.25 -16.79 5.75
N ALA A 48 10.72 -16.68 6.99
CA ALA A 48 12.10 -16.37 7.34
C ALA A 48 12.62 -17.27 8.47
N ASP A 49 13.92 -17.60 8.41
CA ASP A 49 14.57 -18.48 9.38
C ASP A 49 15.02 -17.74 10.67
N ASP A 50 15.19 -16.41 10.61
CA ASP A 50 15.49 -15.57 11.78
C ASP A 50 14.99 -14.10 11.63
N PRO A 51 14.82 -13.34 12.75
CA PRO A 51 14.27 -11.98 12.73
C PRO A 51 15.18 -10.90 12.10
N GLU A 52 16.49 -11.11 12.04
CA GLU A 52 17.43 -10.16 11.44
C GLU A 52 17.36 -10.21 9.91
N GLN A 53 17.24 -11.41 9.35
CA GLN A 53 16.97 -11.63 7.92
C GLN A 53 15.59 -11.09 7.53
N GLU A 54 14.60 -11.21 8.41
CA GLU A 54 13.27 -10.62 8.19
C GLU A 54 13.34 -9.09 8.05
N GLY A 55 14.05 -8.42 8.96
CA GLY A 55 14.23 -6.96 8.91
C GLY A 55 14.99 -6.47 7.67
N LEU A 56 16.08 -7.13 7.29
CA LEU A 56 16.86 -6.75 6.10
C LEU A 56 16.10 -6.98 4.79
N GLN A 57 15.27 -8.01 4.71
CA GLN A 57 14.42 -8.26 3.54
C GLN A 57 13.31 -7.21 3.42
N ALA A 58 12.62 -6.90 4.52
CA ALA A 58 11.63 -5.83 4.55
C ALA A 58 12.24 -4.48 4.13
N LEU A 59 13.44 -4.17 4.62
CA LEU A 59 14.18 -2.96 4.21
C LEU A 59 14.58 -2.96 2.73
N SER A 60 14.96 -4.13 2.18
CA SER A 60 15.31 -4.25 0.76
C SER A 60 14.09 -4.05 -0.15
N LEU A 61 12.92 -4.54 0.26
CA LEU A 61 11.65 -4.29 -0.42
C LEU A 61 11.25 -2.82 -0.36
N LEU A 62 11.33 -2.21 0.82
CA LEU A 62 11.08 -0.78 1.00
C LEU A 62 12.01 0.06 0.11
N ALA A 63 13.30 -0.25 0.09
CA ALA A 63 14.28 0.44 -0.74
C ALA A 63 13.96 0.32 -2.25
N THR A 64 13.47 -0.85 -2.68
CA THR A 64 13.00 -1.06 -4.06
C THR A 64 11.81 -0.16 -4.38
N HIS A 65 10.84 -0.08 -3.46
CA HIS A 65 9.66 0.76 -3.63
C HIS A 65 10.00 2.25 -3.69
N VAL A 66 10.82 2.72 -2.76
CA VAL A 66 11.31 4.10 -2.73
C VAL A 66 11.99 4.46 -4.06
N ARG A 67 12.79 3.56 -4.62
CA ARG A 67 13.46 3.78 -5.91
C ARG A 67 12.48 3.88 -7.09
N ILE A 68 11.45 3.04 -7.13
CA ILE A 68 10.44 3.06 -8.19
C ILE A 68 9.68 4.39 -8.16
N VAL A 69 9.16 4.77 -7.00
CA VAL A 69 8.40 6.01 -6.82
C VAL A 69 9.26 7.25 -7.11
N ALA A 70 10.52 7.24 -6.68
CA ALA A 70 11.46 8.32 -6.96
C ALA A 70 11.69 8.53 -8.47
N ASN A 71 11.84 7.43 -9.22
CA ASN A 71 11.99 7.50 -10.68
C ASN A 71 10.73 8.05 -11.36
N GLU A 72 9.55 7.64 -10.89
CA GLU A 72 8.27 8.08 -11.46
C GLU A 72 7.98 9.56 -11.16
N ALA A 73 8.27 10.00 -9.93
CA ALA A 73 8.09 11.38 -9.50
C ALA A 73 9.22 12.33 -9.94
N GLY A 74 10.33 11.79 -10.46
CA GLY A 74 11.49 12.59 -10.86
C GLY A 74 12.20 13.27 -9.70
N VAL A 75 12.21 12.65 -8.51
CA VAL A 75 12.82 13.17 -7.28
C VAL A 75 13.87 12.21 -6.74
N ASP A 76 14.64 12.64 -5.73
CA ASP A 76 15.61 11.78 -5.07
C ASP A 76 14.93 10.72 -4.17
N PRO A 77 15.48 9.49 -4.07
CA PRO A 77 15.00 8.45 -3.17
C PRO A 77 14.87 8.90 -1.70
N SER A 78 15.76 9.76 -1.22
CA SER A 78 15.71 10.30 0.14
C SER A 78 14.50 11.20 0.39
N THR A 79 14.04 11.93 -0.63
CA THR A 79 12.82 12.75 -0.55
C THR A 79 11.60 11.87 -0.37
N VAL A 80 11.46 10.82 -1.20
CA VAL A 80 10.35 9.85 -1.09
C VAL A 80 10.36 9.17 0.28
N ALA A 81 11.53 8.76 0.78
CA ALA A 81 11.63 8.15 2.11
C ALA A 81 11.19 9.09 3.24
N GLY A 82 11.56 10.38 3.16
CA GLY A 82 11.15 11.39 4.13
C GLY A 82 9.65 11.69 4.10
N ASP A 83 9.07 11.78 2.91
CA ASP A 83 7.62 11.98 2.73
C ASP A 83 6.84 10.77 3.23
N ALA A 84 7.31 9.55 2.92
CA ALA A 84 6.71 8.31 3.41
C ALA A 84 6.76 8.21 4.94
N ALA A 85 7.88 8.57 5.56
CA ALA A 85 7.99 8.64 7.03
C ALA A 85 7.03 9.67 7.63
N THR A 86 6.86 10.83 6.99
CA THR A 86 5.91 11.86 7.41
C THR A 86 4.46 11.36 7.31
N LEU A 87 4.10 10.68 6.22
CA LEU A 87 2.80 10.06 6.01
C LEU A 87 2.51 8.96 7.04
N ALA A 88 3.49 8.10 7.32
CA ALA A 88 3.36 7.04 8.34
C ALA A 88 3.09 7.62 9.73
N GLY A 89 3.78 8.70 10.12
CA GLY A 89 3.54 9.39 11.39
C GLY A 89 2.13 9.99 11.51
N ARG A 90 1.54 10.46 10.40
CA ARG A 90 0.16 10.97 10.39
C ARG A 90 -0.89 9.86 10.43
N MET A 91 -0.58 8.67 9.92
CA MET A 91 -1.48 7.52 10.00
C MET A 91 -1.69 7.05 11.46
N GLU A 92 -0.68 7.21 12.33
CA GLU A 92 -0.84 6.98 13.78
C GLU A 92 -1.71 8.04 14.47
N GLU A 93 -1.79 9.26 13.91
CA GLU A 93 -2.57 10.37 14.48
C GLU A 93 -4.07 10.30 14.13
N LEU A 94 -4.47 9.56 13.08
CA LEU A 94 -5.88 9.35 12.73
C LEU A 94 -6.51 8.26 13.61
N SER A 95 -6.99 8.66 14.78
CA SER A 95 -7.81 7.79 15.63
C SER A 95 -9.23 7.65 15.05
N PRO A 96 -9.85 6.45 15.07
CA PRO A 96 -11.23 6.23 14.59
C PRO A 96 -12.31 7.13 15.23
N GLY A 97 -12.00 7.82 16.32
CA GLY A 97 -12.93 8.68 17.06
C GLY A 97 -13.20 10.05 16.43
N GLU A 98 -12.34 10.53 15.52
CA GLU A 98 -12.52 11.86 14.91
C GLU A 98 -13.55 11.86 13.77
N LEU A 99 -13.79 10.70 13.13
CA LEU A 99 -14.84 10.54 12.12
C LEU A 99 -16.25 10.47 12.74
N ALA A 100 -16.38 10.02 13.98
CA ALA A 100 -17.67 9.91 14.68
C ALA A 100 -18.17 11.24 15.27
N SER A 101 -17.31 12.26 15.35
CA SER A 101 -17.65 13.56 15.94
C SER A 101 -18.28 14.53 14.92
N VAL A 102 -18.21 14.20 13.62
CA VAL A 102 -18.78 15.04 12.55
C VAL A 102 -20.27 14.77 12.32
N GLU A 103 -20.81 13.66 12.83
CA GLU A 103 -22.23 13.29 12.68
C GLU A 103 -23.14 13.80 13.82
N ASN A 104 -22.62 14.47 14.86
CA ASN A 104 -23.41 14.82 16.05
C ASN A 104 -23.60 16.32 16.33
N ASP A 105 -23.12 17.22 15.47
CA ASP A 105 -23.41 18.67 15.57
C ASP A 105 -24.58 19.11 14.65
N GLY A 106 -25.44 18.16 14.27
CA GLY A 106 -26.57 18.38 13.36
C GLY A 106 -27.97 18.37 14.00
N ASP A 107 -28.12 18.01 15.27
CA ASP A 107 -29.43 17.93 15.93
C ASP A 107 -29.44 18.63 17.30
N ALA A 108 -29.55 19.95 17.26
CA ALA A 108 -30.08 20.74 18.38
C ALA A 108 -30.85 21.96 17.83
N ASP A 109 -31.97 21.70 17.14
CA ASP A 109 -33.06 22.68 17.02
C ASP A 109 -34.26 22.17 17.82
N SER A 110 -34.50 22.80 18.97
CA SER A 110 -35.79 22.92 19.67
C SER A 110 -35.72 24.03 20.71
#